data_AF-A0A9X8DKT3-F1
#
_entry.id   AF-A0A9X8DKT3-F1
#
_cell.length_a   1.000
_cell.length_b   1.000
_cell.length_c   1.000
_cell.angle_alpha   90.00
_cell.angle_beta   90.00
_cell.angle_gamma   90.00
#
_symmetry.space_group_name_H-M   'P 1'
#
loop_
_entity.id
_entity.type
_entity.pdbx_description
1 polymer ?
#
loop_
_entity_poly.entity_id
_entity_poly.type
_entity_poly.pdbx_seq_one_letter_code
_entity_poly.pdbx_strand_id
1 'polypeptide(L)'
;MHVGMGFSTVTGNHVGGLLNRWEFYVAGAATGQMSIAEADAHAGELVVSAESYRALVESSSVQPMHIMAEALPTGNYKITDLRSDANVKYTLPTLRLGRDLIPLVKSYVPGCIALSLGKGKIVINGMRSITAIFIKFTGILDIADATEQLHEVHRCLCAVQDAAYRVHGTSVRPGL
;
A
#
# COMPACT_ATOMS: atom_id res chain seq x y z
N MET A 1 13.01 -12.68 -3.62
CA MET A 1 11.70 -12.11 -3.23
C MET A 1 11.20 -12.94 -2.07
N HIS A 2 10.78 -12.31 -0.98
CA HIS A 2 10.11 -12.94 0.15
C HIS A 2 8.80 -12.17 0.36
N VAL A 3 7.76 -12.85 0.85
CA VAL A 3 6.40 -12.28 0.87
C VAL A 3 5.77 -12.50 2.23
N GLY A 4 5.32 -11.40 2.85
CA GLY A 4 4.42 -11.43 4.00
C GLY A 4 2.97 -11.16 3.58
N MET A 5 2.01 -11.74 4.30
CA MET A 5 0.58 -11.45 4.10
C MET A 5 -0.11 -11.17 5.44
N GLY A 6 -0.83 -10.04 5.50
CA GLY A 6 -1.71 -9.67 6.62
C GLY A 6 -3.19 -9.73 6.22
N PHE A 7 -4.08 -9.81 7.20
CA PHE A 7 -5.52 -9.80 6.98
C PHE A 7 -6.25 -9.03 8.09
N SER A 8 -6.91 -7.94 7.69
CA SER A 8 -7.75 -7.14 8.56
C SER A 8 -8.76 -6.35 7.73
N THR A 9 -9.73 -5.73 8.41
CA THR A 9 -10.42 -4.58 7.85
C THR A 9 -9.40 -3.47 7.58
N VAL A 10 -9.53 -2.81 6.43
CA VAL A 10 -8.65 -1.70 6.02
C VAL A 10 -9.47 -0.49 5.61
N THR A 11 -8.88 0.70 5.75
CA THR A 11 -9.42 1.95 5.23
C THR A 11 -8.52 2.45 4.10
N GLY A 12 -9.14 2.90 3.01
CA GLY A 12 -8.45 3.58 1.91
C GLY A 12 -8.66 5.09 2.05
N ASN A 13 -7.58 5.83 2.20
CA ASN A 13 -7.62 7.24 2.60
C ASN A 13 -6.95 8.13 1.56
N HIS A 14 -7.61 9.24 1.24
CA HIS A 14 -7.11 10.28 0.33
C HIS A 14 -6.77 11.54 1.13
N VAL A 15 -5.52 11.99 1.04
CA VAL A 15 -5.00 13.09 1.88
C VAL A 15 -4.11 14.04 1.08
N GLY A 16 -3.87 15.23 1.63
CA GLY A 16 -3.13 16.29 0.95
C GLY A 16 -4.05 17.07 -0.01
N GLY A 17 -3.59 17.32 -1.22
CA GLY A 17 -4.35 18.02 -2.26
C GLY A 17 -3.83 19.44 -2.54
N LEU A 18 -2.77 19.89 -1.85
CA LEU A 18 -2.15 21.18 -2.17
C LEU A 18 -1.60 21.15 -3.60
N LEU A 19 -1.90 22.20 -4.37
CA LEU A 19 -1.58 22.31 -5.80
C LEU A 19 -2.11 21.13 -6.62
N ASN A 20 -3.28 20.60 -6.26
CA ASN A 20 -3.93 19.45 -6.90
C ASN A 20 -3.05 18.17 -6.84
N ARG A 21 -2.30 17.99 -5.74
CA ARG A 21 -1.48 16.80 -5.49
C ARG A 21 -2.01 15.99 -4.31
N TRP A 22 -2.77 14.95 -4.63
CA TRP A 22 -3.32 14.00 -3.67
C TRP A 22 -2.37 12.84 -3.43
N GLU A 23 -2.38 12.31 -2.22
CA GLU A 23 -1.75 11.04 -1.87
C GLU A 23 -2.82 10.05 -1.39
N PHE A 24 -2.54 8.77 -1.59
CA PHE A 24 -3.41 7.69 -1.14
C PHE A 24 -2.62 6.76 -0.23
N TYR A 25 -3.22 6.34 0.88
CA TYR A 25 -2.67 5.30 1.74
C TYR A 25 -3.76 4.34 2.19
N VAL A 26 -3.32 3.12 2.53
CA VAL A 26 -4.16 2.10 3.15
C VAL A 26 -3.72 1.96 4.60
N ALA A 27 -4.68 1.98 5.52
CA ALA A 27 -4.44 1.76 6.94
C ALA A 27 -5.25 0.58 7.46
N GLY A 28 -4.76 -0.06 8.51
CA GLY A 28 -5.36 -1.24 9.14
C GLY A 28 -4.29 -2.15 9.71
N ALA A 29 -4.67 -3.08 10.59
CA ALA A 29 -3.72 -4.00 11.23
C ALA A 29 -2.97 -4.88 10.21
N ALA A 30 -3.56 -5.13 9.05
CA ALA A 30 -2.96 -5.90 7.96
C ALA A 30 -1.59 -5.38 7.51
N THR A 31 -1.35 -4.06 7.55
CA THR A 31 -0.04 -3.51 7.13
C THR A 31 1.07 -3.89 8.10
N GLY A 32 0.79 -3.83 9.41
CA GLY A 32 1.70 -4.27 10.47
C GLY A 32 1.91 -5.78 10.46
N GLN A 33 0.82 -6.54 10.38
CA GLN A 33 0.86 -8.01 10.25
C GLN A 33 1.70 -8.45 9.04
N MET A 34 1.51 -7.80 7.87
CA MET A 34 2.26 -8.08 6.66
C MET A 34 3.76 -7.82 6.85
N SER A 35 4.13 -6.71 7.51
CA SER A 35 5.53 -6.37 7.79
C SER A 35 6.20 -7.40 8.70
N ILE A 36 5.52 -7.85 9.76
CA ILE A 36 6.04 -8.89 10.66
C ILE A 36 6.16 -10.23 9.93
N ALA A 37 5.14 -10.63 9.18
CA ALA A 37 5.19 -11.86 8.39
C ALA A 37 6.28 -11.84 7.31
N GLU A 38 6.51 -10.70 6.66
CA GLU A 38 7.55 -10.55 5.63
C GLU A 38 8.96 -10.65 6.22
N ALA A 39 9.16 -10.16 7.45
CA ALA A 39 10.42 -10.28 8.18
C ALA A 39 10.76 -11.73 8.58
N ASP A 40 9.73 -12.57 8.78
CA ASP A 40 9.88 -14.00 9.06
C ASP A 40 10.15 -14.84 7.80
N ALA A 41 9.92 -14.28 6.61
CA ALA A 41 10.05 -15.01 5.34
C ALA A 41 11.48 -14.95 4.78
N HIS A 42 12.02 -16.10 4.40
CA HIS A 42 13.26 -16.16 3.62
C HIS A 42 12.99 -16.04 2.11
N ALA A 43 14.08 -15.92 1.33
CA ALA A 43 13.98 -15.80 -0.12
C ALA A 43 13.23 -16.98 -0.74
N GLY A 44 12.14 -16.67 -1.46
CA GLY A 44 11.25 -17.63 -2.11
C GLY A 44 10.06 -18.05 -1.25
N GLU A 45 9.99 -17.61 0.00
CA GLU A 45 8.96 -18.05 0.95
C GLU A 45 7.79 -17.08 1.02
N LEU A 46 6.63 -17.66 1.37
CA LEU A 46 5.40 -16.96 1.74
C LEU A 46 5.10 -17.25 3.20
N VAL A 47 5.08 -16.21 4.01
CA VAL A 47 4.63 -16.26 5.40
C VAL A 47 3.37 -15.42 5.53
N VAL A 48 2.38 -15.94 6.23
CA VAL A 48 1.09 -15.28 6.45
C VAL A 48 0.86 -15.09 7.95
N SER A 49 0.20 -14.01 8.31
CA SER A 49 -0.23 -13.76 9.70
C SER A 49 -1.22 -14.82 10.19
N ALA A 50 -1.36 -14.97 11.50
CA ALA A 50 -2.35 -15.87 12.09
C ALA A 50 -3.78 -15.54 11.62
N GLU A 51 -4.10 -14.25 11.48
CA GLU A 51 -5.38 -13.76 10.98
C GLU A 51 -5.60 -14.13 9.52
N SER A 52 -4.57 -13.99 8.67
CA SER A 52 -4.63 -14.43 7.27
C SER A 52 -4.82 -15.93 7.17
N TYR A 53 -4.05 -16.71 7.93
CA TYR A 53 -4.14 -18.18 7.89
C TYR A 53 -5.55 -18.65 8.28
N ARG A 54 -6.07 -18.13 9.39
CA ARG A 54 -7.43 -18.42 9.85
C ARG A 54 -8.48 -18.06 8.81
N ALA A 55 -8.40 -16.86 8.22
CA ALA A 55 -9.32 -16.44 7.17
C ALA A 55 -9.26 -17.34 5.93
N LEU A 56 -8.07 -17.84 5.56
CA LEU A 56 -7.88 -18.75 4.44
C LEU A 56 -8.54 -20.12 4.68
N VAL A 57 -8.30 -20.73 5.85
CA VAL A 57 -8.83 -22.06 6.17
C VAL A 57 -10.34 -22.06 6.41
N GLU A 58 -10.89 -20.97 6.94
CA GLU A 58 -12.33 -20.80 7.20
C GLU A 58 -13.11 -20.38 5.94
N SER A 59 -12.44 -19.89 4.89
CA SER A 59 -13.11 -19.36 3.70
C SER A 59 -13.64 -20.47 2.78
N SER A 60 -14.97 -20.51 2.64
CA SER A 60 -15.65 -21.36 1.65
C SER A 60 -15.33 -20.95 0.21
N SER A 61 -14.89 -19.72 -0.04
CA SER A 61 -14.55 -19.20 -1.37
C SER A 61 -13.19 -19.69 -1.89
N VAL A 62 -12.38 -20.23 -0.99
CA VAL A 62 -11.04 -20.75 -1.27
C VAL A 62 -11.07 -22.29 -1.41
N GLN A 63 -12.20 -22.94 -1.12
CA GLN A 63 -12.35 -24.38 -1.28
C GLN A 63 -12.55 -24.77 -2.77
N PRO A 64 -11.99 -25.90 -3.26
CA PRO A 64 -11.19 -26.91 -2.55
C PRO A 64 -9.67 -26.67 -2.69
N MET A 65 -9.12 -25.71 -1.94
CA MET A 65 -7.67 -25.48 -1.86
C MET A 65 -7.12 -26.15 -0.59
N HIS A 66 -6.16 -27.04 -0.79
CA HIS A 66 -5.35 -27.66 0.26
C HIS A 66 -4.17 -26.76 0.56
N ILE A 67 -4.12 -26.26 1.79
CA ILE A 67 -3.08 -25.36 2.28
C ILE A 67 -2.26 -26.11 3.33
N MET A 68 -0.97 -26.31 3.07
CA MET A 68 -0.03 -26.82 4.07
C MET A 68 0.78 -25.66 4.63
N ALA A 69 0.88 -25.59 5.95
CA ALA A 69 1.63 -24.53 6.61
C ALA A 69 2.35 -25.04 7.86
N GLU A 70 3.45 -24.37 8.19
CA GLU A 70 4.25 -24.58 9.40
C GLU A 70 4.10 -23.35 10.31
N ALA A 71 3.70 -23.56 11.57
CA ALA A 71 3.61 -22.49 12.55
C ALA A 71 5.02 -22.05 12.99
N LEU A 72 5.26 -20.74 12.98
CA LEU A 72 6.52 -20.13 13.40
C LEU A 72 6.44 -19.66 14.86
N PRO A 73 7.58 -19.46 15.56
CA PRO A 73 7.61 -18.99 16.95
C PRO A 73 6.94 -17.63 17.17
N THR A 74 6.86 -16.80 16.12
CA THR A 74 6.20 -15.50 16.10
C THR A 74 4.67 -15.58 16.07
N GLY A 75 4.11 -16.78 15.88
CA GLY A 75 2.67 -17.01 15.69
C GLY A 75 2.22 -16.91 14.22
N ASN A 76 3.11 -16.55 13.30
CA ASN A 76 2.86 -16.57 11.87
C ASN A 76 2.93 -17.99 11.29
N TYR A 77 2.46 -18.15 10.05
CA TYR A 77 2.42 -19.45 9.36
C TYR A 77 3.19 -19.36 8.04
N LYS A 78 4.22 -20.20 7.88
CA LYS A 78 4.92 -20.36 6.61
C LYS A 78 4.14 -21.33 5.73
N ILE A 79 3.73 -20.90 4.54
CA ILE A 79 3.05 -21.76 3.57
C ILE A 79 4.08 -22.65 2.89
N THR A 80 3.95 -23.96 3.05
CA THR A 80 4.89 -24.96 2.52
C THR A 80 4.38 -25.62 1.24
N ASP A 81 3.07 -25.75 1.08
CA ASP A 81 2.45 -26.28 -0.13
C ASP A 81 1.05 -25.66 -0.33
N LEU A 82 0.67 -25.48 -1.59
CA LEU A 82 -0.62 -24.93 -1.99
C LEU A 82 -1.13 -25.69 -3.21
N ARG A 83 -2.21 -26.46 -3.03
CA ARG A 83 -2.82 -27.24 -4.11
C ARG A 83 -4.29 -26.91 -4.23
N SER A 84 -4.80 -26.82 -5.45
CA SER A 84 -6.23 -26.68 -5.71
C SER A 84 -6.69 -27.85 -6.56
N ASP A 85 -7.73 -28.54 -6.10
CA ASP A 85 -8.33 -29.63 -6.89
C ASP A 85 -9.20 -29.09 -8.03
N ALA A 86 -9.50 -27.79 -8.00
CA ALA A 86 -10.26 -27.09 -9.03
C ALA A 86 -9.39 -26.08 -9.77
N ASN A 87 -9.51 -26.03 -11.10
CA ASN A 87 -8.92 -24.98 -11.92
C ASN A 87 -9.83 -23.73 -11.90
N VAL A 88 -9.90 -23.07 -10.74
CA VAL A 88 -10.70 -21.85 -10.57
C VAL A 88 -9.94 -20.67 -11.18
N LYS A 89 -10.48 -20.10 -12.25
CA LYS A 89 -9.98 -18.84 -12.82
C LYS A 89 -10.79 -17.69 -12.28
N TYR A 90 -10.17 -16.86 -11.43
CA TYR A 90 -10.77 -15.61 -11.01
C TYR A 90 -10.68 -14.61 -12.16
N THR A 91 -11.83 -14.22 -12.71
CA THR A 91 -11.91 -13.13 -13.69
C THR A 91 -11.94 -11.81 -12.95
N LEU A 92 -10.91 -11.00 -13.14
CA LEU A 92 -10.93 -9.62 -12.67
C LEU A 92 -11.90 -8.83 -13.57
N PRO A 93 -12.80 -8.01 -12.99
CA PRO A 93 -13.63 -7.13 -13.78
C PRO A 93 -12.74 -6.16 -14.56
N THR A 94 -12.99 -6.01 -15.86
CA THR A 94 -12.28 -5.03 -16.67
C THR A 94 -12.70 -3.62 -16.25
N LEU A 95 -11.81 -2.88 -15.62
CA LEU A 95 -12.06 -1.48 -15.28
C LEU A 95 -12.07 -0.63 -16.55
N ARG A 96 -13.22 -0.07 -16.92
CA ARG A 96 -13.35 0.88 -18.04
C ARG A 96 -13.07 2.30 -17.54
N LEU A 97 -11.87 2.79 -17.79
CA LEU A 97 -11.48 4.16 -17.45
C LEU A 97 -11.96 5.14 -18.53
N GLY A 98 -12.84 6.05 -18.15
CA GLY A 98 -13.28 7.15 -19.00
C GLY A 98 -12.26 8.30 -19.05
N ARG A 99 -12.32 9.14 -20.09
CA ARG A 99 -11.42 10.30 -20.25
C ARG A 99 -11.67 11.39 -19.21
N ASP A 100 -12.88 11.43 -18.65
CA ASP A 100 -13.31 12.27 -17.53
C ASP A 100 -12.51 12.02 -16.25
N LEU A 101 -11.91 10.83 -16.09
CA LEU A 101 -11.05 10.50 -14.93
C LEU A 101 -9.61 10.99 -15.06
N ILE A 102 -9.19 11.45 -16.24
CA ILE A 102 -7.81 11.90 -16.48
C ILE A 102 -7.38 13.01 -15.50
N PRO A 103 -8.18 14.07 -15.25
CA PRO A 103 -7.81 15.10 -14.28
C PRO A 103 -7.63 14.54 -12.86
N LEU A 104 -8.50 13.60 -12.45
CA LEU A 104 -8.44 12.95 -11.15
C LEU A 104 -7.17 12.11 -11.01
N VAL A 105 -6.88 11.24 -11.99
CA VAL A 105 -5.68 10.38 -11.95
C VAL A 105 -4.40 11.22 -11.99
N LYS A 106 -4.37 12.30 -12.78
CA LYS A 106 -3.23 13.22 -12.83
C LYS A 106 -2.91 13.85 -11.48
N SER A 107 -3.90 13.97 -10.59
CA SER A 107 -3.68 14.53 -9.25
C SER A 107 -2.85 13.62 -8.32
N TYR A 108 -2.68 12.34 -8.68
CA TYR A 108 -1.79 11.38 -7.99
C TYR A 108 -0.43 11.22 -8.67
N VAL A 109 -0.17 11.99 -9.73
CA VAL A 109 1.06 11.91 -10.51
C VAL A 109 1.88 13.18 -10.27
N PRO A 110 3.18 13.08 -9.94
CA PRO A 110 4.03 14.27 -9.79
C PRO A 110 4.00 15.12 -11.07
N GLY A 111 3.95 16.46 -10.92
CA GLY A 111 3.74 17.38 -12.04
C GLY A 111 4.75 17.21 -13.19
N CYS A 112 6.01 16.94 -12.87
CA CYS A 112 7.05 16.69 -13.89
C CYS A 112 6.76 15.44 -14.75
N ILE A 113 6.21 14.38 -14.14
CA ILE A 113 5.81 13.15 -14.84
C ILE A 113 4.58 13.44 -15.69
N ALA A 114 3.58 14.13 -15.14
CA ALA A 114 2.37 14.50 -15.89
C ALA A 114 2.68 15.38 -17.11
N LEU A 115 3.60 16.34 -16.97
CA LEU A 115 4.09 17.19 -18.06
C LEU A 115 4.88 16.40 -19.12
N SER A 116 5.72 15.44 -18.69
CA SER A 116 6.47 14.58 -19.61
C SER A 116 5.53 13.69 -20.43
N LEU A 117 4.58 13.03 -19.76
CA LEU A 117 3.57 12.19 -20.41
C LEU A 117 2.72 12.99 -21.39
N GLY A 118 2.28 14.20 -21.02
CA GLY A 118 1.52 15.09 -21.90
C GLY A 118 2.27 15.54 -23.16
N LYS A 119 3.61 15.53 -23.12
CA LYS A 119 4.47 15.87 -24.26
C LYS A 119 4.94 14.63 -25.04
N GLY A 120 4.44 13.44 -24.72
CA GLY A 120 4.89 12.17 -25.31
C GLY A 120 6.35 11.82 -25.01
N LYS A 121 6.94 12.43 -23.96
CA LYS A 121 8.33 12.18 -23.56
C LYS A 121 8.37 11.12 -22.47
N ILE A 122 9.25 10.14 -22.66
CA ILE A 122 9.59 9.15 -21.64
C ILE A 122 10.47 9.86 -20.60
N VAL A 123 10.13 9.67 -19.32
CA VAL A 123 10.91 10.22 -18.19
C VAL A 123 12.33 9.63 -18.28
N ILE A 124 13.32 10.51 -18.33
CA ILE A 124 14.72 10.11 -18.53
C ILE A 124 15.28 9.65 -17.19
N ASN A 125 15.58 8.36 -17.06
CA ASN A 125 16.35 7.83 -15.94
C ASN A 125 17.73 8.49 -15.91
N GLY A 126 18.16 8.95 -14.73
CA GLY A 126 19.48 9.55 -14.57
C GLY A 126 19.88 9.65 -13.11
N MET A 127 21.18 9.56 -12.84
CA MET A 127 21.73 9.78 -11.51
C MET A 127 21.76 11.28 -11.21
N ARG A 128 21.28 11.68 -10.04
CA ARG A 128 21.30 13.07 -9.57
C ARG A 128 21.65 13.08 -8.09
N SER A 129 22.36 14.12 -7.66
CA SER A 129 22.53 14.39 -6.23
C SER A 129 21.21 14.92 -5.66
N ILE A 130 20.66 14.21 -4.69
CA ILE A 130 19.40 14.57 -4.03
C ILE A 130 19.59 14.54 -2.51
N THR A 131 18.83 15.37 -1.80
CA THR A 131 18.67 15.26 -0.34
C THR A 131 17.35 14.55 -0.06
N ALA A 132 17.40 13.46 0.68
CA ALA A 132 16.21 12.74 1.12
C ALA A 132 15.91 13.09 2.58
N ILE A 133 14.65 13.43 2.86
CA ILE A 133 14.15 13.71 4.21
C ILE A 133 13.03 12.72 4.50
N PHE A 134 13.16 11.97 5.58
CA PHE A 134 12.13 11.05 6.06
C PHE A 134 11.39 11.70 7.23
N ILE A 135 10.07 11.79 7.12
CA ILE A 135 9.20 12.36 8.15
C ILE A 135 8.31 11.24 8.65
N LYS A 136 8.40 10.94 9.95
CA LYS A 136 7.52 10.00 10.64
C LYS A 136 6.58 10.79 11.53
N PHE A 137 5.28 10.61 11.34
CA PHE A 137 4.28 11.14 12.26
C PHE A 137 4.05 10.14 13.40
N THR A 138 4.36 10.53 14.63
CA THR A 138 4.11 9.74 15.84
C THR A 138 2.80 10.14 16.48
N GLY A 139 2.11 9.21 17.14
CA GLY A 139 0.85 9.49 17.83
C GLY A 139 -0.41 9.42 16.96
N ILE A 140 -0.27 9.44 15.63
CA ILE A 140 -1.41 9.34 14.71
C ILE A 140 -2.14 8.00 14.87
N LEU A 141 -1.38 6.91 15.02
CA LEU A 141 -1.95 5.55 15.16
C LEU A 141 -2.65 5.35 16.50
N ASP A 142 -2.40 6.22 17.48
CA ASP A 142 -3.02 6.15 18.82
C ASP A 142 -4.40 6.84 18.86
N ILE A 143 -4.76 7.58 17.80
CA ILE A 143 -6.08 8.21 17.67
C ILE A 143 -7.12 7.14 17.35
N ALA A 144 -8.04 6.90 18.31
CA ALA A 144 -9.05 5.86 18.21
C ALA A 144 -10.14 6.16 17.16
N ASP A 145 -10.53 7.44 17.02
CA ASP A 145 -11.52 7.84 16.02
C ASP A 145 -10.89 7.93 14.63
N ALA A 146 -11.41 7.14 13.68
CA ALA A 146 -10.87 7.06 12.33
C ALA A 146 -10.99 8.36 11.54
N THR A 147 -12.01 9.17 11.82
CA THR A 147 -12.23 10.45 11.13
C THR A 147 -11.24 11.50 11.64
N GLU A 148 -11.06 11.58 12.96
CA GLU A 148 -10.07 12.43 13.60
C GLU A 148 -8.65 12.06 13.17
N GLN A 149 -8.33 10.76 13.13
CA GLN A 149 -7.05 10.27 12.64
C GLN A 149 -6.81 10.72 11.19
N LEU A 150 -7.82 10.58 10.31
CA LEU A 150 -7.72 11.02 8.92
C LEU A 150 -7.50 12.53 8.80
N HIS A 151 -8.23 13.33 9.58
CA HIS A 151 -8.05 14.79 9.59
C HIS A 151 -6.64 15.18 10.04
N GLU A 152 -6.09 14.48 11.02
CA GLU A 152 -4.74 14.76 11.52
C GLU A 152 -3.67 14.38 10.49
N VAL A 153 -3.80 13.22 9.83
CA VAL A 153 -2.92 12.84 8.70
C VAL A 153 -3.01 13.86 7.58
N HIS A 154 -4.22 14.27 7.20
CA HIS A 154 -4.44 15.27 6.15
C HIS A 154 -3.75 16.60 6.49
N ARG A 155 -3.95 17.11 7.72
CA ARG A 155 -3.33 18.34 8.21
C ARG A 155 -1.80 18.26 8.16
N CYS A 156 -1.23 17.17 8.68
CA CYS A 156 0.21 16.95 8.69
C CYS A 156 0.79 16.88 7.28
N LEU A 157 0.14 16.15 6.37
CA LEU A 157 0.60 16.02 4.99
C LEU A 157 0.50 17.34 4.22
N CYS A 158 -0.58 18.11 4.40
CA CYS A 158 -0.69 19.45 3.83
C CYS A 158 0.44 20.36 4.32
N ALA A 159 0.79 20.32 5.61
CA ALA A 159 1.92 21.10 6.13
C ALA A 159 3.26 20.69 5.49
N VAL A 160 3.50 19.38 5.31
CA VAL A 160 4.69 18.86 4.61
C VAL A 160 4.72 19.30 3.16
N GLN A 161 3.59 19.22 2.45
CA GLN A 161 3.47 19.66 1.06
C GLN A 161 3.78 21.16 0.93
N ASP A 162 3.17 22.00 1.78
CA ASP A 162 3.39 23.45 1.77
C ASP A 162 4.86 23.80 2.04
N ALA A 163 5.49 23.15 3.03
CA ALA A 163 6.90 23.33 3.32
C ALA A 163 7.80 22.88 2.15
N ALA A 164 7.53 21.73 1.55
CA ALA A 164 8.29 21.21 0.41
C ALA A 164 8.19 22.16 -0.80
N TYR A 165 6.99 22.68 -1.10
CA TYR A 165 6.80 23.57 -2.24
C TYR A 165 7.49 24.92 -2.08
N ARG A 166 7.63 25.45 -0.86
CA ARG A 166 8.41 26.67 -0.60
C ARG A 166 9.89 26.55 -0.96
N VAL A 167 10.45 25.34 -0.93
CA VAL A 167 11.87 25.07 -1.22
C VAL A 167 12.08 24.34 -2.56
N HIS A 168 11.06 24.29 -3.41
CA HIS A 168 11.05 23.50 -4.66
C HIS A 168 11.31 22.00 -4.46
N GLY A 169 11.05 21.47 -3.26
CA GLY A 169 11.06 20.05 -2.96
C GLY A 169 9.81 19.33 -3.46
N THR A 170 9.89 18.01 -3.61
CA THR A 170 8.77 17.15 -4.01
C THR A 170 8.58 16.02 -3.00
N SER A 171 7.35 15.79 -2.55
CA SER A 171 7.01 14.58 -1.81
C SER A 171 6.97 13.38 -2.77
N VAL A 172 7.61 12.28 -2.40
CA VAL A 172 7.80 11.13 -3.30
C VAL A 172 6.96 9.91 -2.90
N ARG A 173 6.58 9.77 -1.62
CA ARG A 173 5.65 8.72 -1.15
C ARG A 173 5.30 8.90 0.33
N PRO A 174 4.02 8.76 0.74
CA PRO A 174 3.67 8.43 2.11
C PRO A 174 3.90 6.93 2.35
N GLY A 175 4.50 6.59 3.49
CA GLY A 175 4.48 5.25 4.07
C GLY A 175 3.97 5.37 5.49
N LEU A 176 3.06 4.48 5.91
CA LEU A 176 2.67 4.30 7.31
C LEU A 176 3.46 3.13 7.89
#